data_AF-A0A7Y3B4I4-F1
#
_entry.id   AF-A0A7Y3B4I4-F1
#
_cell.length_a   1.000
_cell.length_b   1.000
_cell.length_c   1.000
_cell.angle_alpha   90.00
_cell.angle_beta   90.00
_cell.angle_gamma   90.00
#
_symmetry.space_group_name_H-M   'P 1'
#
loop_
_entity.id
_entity.type
_entity.pdbx_description
1 polymer ?
#
loop_
_entity_poly.entity_id
_entity_poly.type
_entity_poly.pdbx_seq_one_letter_code
_entity_poly.pdbx_strand_id
1 'polypeptide(L)'
;ASVGATEFAAYEARHTRRTAWVVAAFMPVEALTAGWLLADSPKGVADGIIAVGLVLVALVWLSTALWQAPLHGRLSDGYSAPLQRRLVQSNWLRTGLWTTRGVLVLVMAGQALA
;
A
#
# COMPACT_ATOMS: atom_id res chain seq x y z
N ALA A 1 -12.98 -17.83 1.05
CA ALA A 1 -12.30 -19.05 0.57
C ALA A 1 -11.98 -19.92 1.78
N SER A 2 -12.53 -21.13 1.86
CA SER A 2 -12.30 -22.08 2.94
C SER A 2 -11.27 -23.12 2.48
N VAL A 3 -9.99 -22.84 2.73
CA VAL A 3 -8.93 -23.85 2.66
C VAL A 3 -8.81 -24.50 4.05
N GLY A 4 -8.57 -25.81 4.09
CA GLY A 4 -8.27 -26.50 5.33
C GLY A 4 -6.96 -26.00 5.95
N ALA A 5 -6.76 -26.28 7.23
CA ALA A 5 -5.57 -25.82 7.96
C ALA A 5 -4.26 -26.34 7.32
N THR A 6 -4.31 -27.53 6.74
CA THR A 6 -3.18 -28.19 6.07
C THR A 6 -2.80 -27.50 4.75
N GLU A 7 -3.80 -27.02 4.00
CA GLU A 7 -3.61 -26.37 2.70
C GLU A 7 -3.33 -24.86 2.82
N PHE A 8 -3.57 -24.28 4.00
CA PHE A 8 -3.45 -22.84 4.24
C PHE A 8 -2.05 -22.30 3.91
N ALA A 9 -0.98 -22.93 4.40
CA ALA A 9 0.39 -22.49 4.18
C ALA A 9 0.74 -22.43 2.68
N ALA A 10 0.43 -23.50 1.94
CA ALA A 10 0.65 -23.56 0.50
C ALA A 10 -0.21 -22.56 -0.28
N TYR A 11 -1.44 -22.31 0.16
CA TYR A 11 -2.30 -21.27 -0.39
C TYR A 11 -1.73 -19.87 -0.15
N GLU A 12 -1.34 -19.58 1.09
CA GLU A 12 -0.81 -18.30 1.53
C GLU A 12 0.49 -17.97 0.78
N ALA A 13 1.44 -18.91 0.69
CA ALA A 13 2.67 -18.72 -0.07
C ALA A 13 2.43 -18.41 -1.55
N ARG A 14 1.45 -19.09 -2.19
CA ARG A 14 1.06 -18.78 -3.58
C ARG A 14 0.40 -17.42 -3.69
N HIS A 15 -0.46 -17.06 -2.74
CA HIS A 15 -1.14 -15.77 -2.71
C HIS A 15 -0.13 -14.64 -2.56
N THR A 16 0.73 -14.71 -1.55
CA THR A 16 1.79 -13.74 -1.25
C THR A 16 2.73 -13.54 -2.44
N ARG A 17 3.13 -14.62 -3.14
CA ARG A 17 3.97 -14.49 -4.34
C ARG A 17 3.26 -13.75 -5.49
N ARG A 18 1.97 -13.98 -5.68
CA ARG A 18 1.20 -13.31 -6.74
C ARG A 18 0.95 -11.84 -6.42
N THR A 19 0.61 -11.52 -5.17
CA THR A 19 0.40 -10.14 -4.74
C THR A 19 1.71 -9.35 -4.71
N ALA A 20 2.84 -10.00 -4.41
CA ALA A 20 4.16 -9.37 -4.46
C ALA A 20 4.47 -8.75 -5.84
N TRP A 21 4.07 -9.38 -6.95
CA TRP A 21 4.26 -8.80 -8.29
C TRP A 21 3.47 -7.51 -8.49
N VAL A 22 2.23 -7.48 -8.01
CA VAL A 22 1.38 -6.28 -8.10
C VAL A 22 2.00 -5.15 -7.28
N VAL A 23 2.42 -5.45 -6.05
CA VAL A 23 3.07 -4.47 -5.17
C VAL A 23 4.40 -4.00 -5.77
N ALA A 24 5.26 -4.91 -6.22
CA ALA A 24 6.56 -4.58 -6.78
C ALA A 24 6.46 -3.75 -8.08
N ALA A 25 5.38 -3.86 -8.84
CA ALA A 25 5.19 -3.07 -10.06
C ALA A 25 4.52 -1.71 -9.78
N PHE A 26 3.36 -1.70 -9.15
CA PHE A 26 2.53 -0.49 -9.06
C PHE A 26 2.95 0.47 -7.95
N MET A 27 3.49 -0.05 -6.84
CA MET A 27 3.87 0.78 -5.71
C MET A 27 5.09 1.68 -6.04
N PRO A 28 6.11 1.21 -6.79
CA PRO A 28 7.18 2.10 -7.27
C PRO A 28 6.70 3.13 -8.27
N VAL A 29 5.79 2.76 -9.17
CA VAL A 29 5.19 3.71 -10.12
C VAL A 29 4.50 4.85 -9.37
N GLU A 30 3.75 4.54 -8.30
CA GLU A 30 3.14 5.57 -7.47
C GLU A 30 4.17 6.47 -6.77
N ALA A 31 5.22 5.89 -6.18
CA ALA A 31 6.27 6.66 -5.52
C ALA A 31 7.03 7.58 -6.49
N LEU A 32 7.36 7.06 -7.68
CA LEU A 32 8.03 7.80 -8.74
C LEU A 32 7.17 8.95 -9.26
N THR A 33 5.88 8.71 -9.50
CA THR A 33 4.95 9.76 -9.96
C THR A 33 4.70 10.81 -8.89
N ALA A 34 4.62 10.42 -7.61
CA ALA A 34 4.53 11.37 -6.50
C ALA A 34 5.80 12.24 -6.38
N GLY A 35 6.98 11.65 -6.56
CA GLY A 35 8.25 12.40 -6.60
C GLY A 35 8.35 13.31 -7.81
N TRP A 36 7.92 12.84 -8.99
CA TRP A 36 7.91 13.65 -10.21
C TRP A 36 6.98 14.86 -10.09
N LEU A 37 5.79 14.70 -9.50
CA LEU A 37 4.88 15.83 -9.25
C LEU A 37 5.52 16.93 -8.38
N LEU A 38 6.47 16.61 -7.51
CA LEU A 38 7.17 17.62 -6.71
C LEU A 38 8.29 18.30 -7.51
N ALA A 39 8.87 17.62 -8.50
CA ALA A 39 9.87 18.18 -9.39
C ALA A 39 9.24 19.07 -10.49
N ASP A 40 8.02 18.74 -10.92
CA ASP A 40 7.24 19.46 -11.93
C ASP A 40 5.80 19.66 -11.47
N SER A 41 5.62 20.58 -10.52
CA SER A 41 4.33 20.88 -9.91
C SER A 41 3.33 21.45 -10.92
N PRO A 42 2.13 20.86 -11.06
CA PRO A 42 1.08 21.41 -11.91
C PRO A 42 0.70 22.83 -11.51
N LYS A 43 0.45 23.70 -12.49
CA LYS A 43 -0.04 25.06 -12.24
C LYS A 43 -1.36 25.00 -11.45
N GLY A 44 -1.46 25.81 -10.40
CA GLY A 44 -2.66 25.86 -9.54
C GLY A 44 -2.65 24.89 -8.36
N VAL A 45 -1.70 23.95 -8.30
CA VAL A 45 -1.54 23.03 -7.17
C VAL A 45 -0.39 23.49 -6.28
N ALA A 46 -0.63 23.61 -4.97
CA ALA A 46 0.41 23.99 -4.02
C ALA A 46 1.36 22.81 -3.71
N ASP A 47 2.67 23.06 -3.71
CA ASP A 47 3.71 22.06 -3.41
C ASP A 47 3.50 21.35 -2.07
N GLY A 48 2.93 22.03 -1.08
CA GLY A 48 2.60 21.45 0.22
C GLY A 48 1.62 20.26 0.11
N ILE A 49 0.63 20.34 -0.79
CA ILE A 49 -0.32 19.24 -1.03
C ILE A 49 0.41 18.05 -1.67
N ILE A 50 1.31 18.32 -2.61
CA ILE A 50 2.11 17.30 -3.29
C ILE A 50 3.05 16.60 -2.30
N ALA A 51 3.71 17.37 -1.43
CA ALA A 51 4.59 16.85 -0.39
C ALA A 51 3.83 15.95 0.61
N VAL A 52 2.62 16.35 1.03
CA VAL A 52 1.75 15.47 1.85
C VAL A 52 1.42 14.17 1.11
N GLY A 53 1.11 14.25 -0.18
CA GLY A 53 0.91 13.08 -1.04
C GLY A 53 2.11 12.12 -1.01
N LEU A 54 3.33 12.65 -1.16
CA LEU A 54 4.56 11.87 -1.10
C LEU A 54 4.79 11.21 0.27
N VAL A 55 4.55 11.95 1.36
CA VAL A 55 4.65 11.40 2.73
C VAL A 55 3.66 10.25 2.93
N LEU A 56 2.42 10.38 2.44
CA LEU A 56 1.43 9.30 2.52
C LEU A 56 1.91 8.04 1.80
N VAL A 57 2.46 8.16 0.58
CA VAL A 57 3.03 7.03 -0.17
C VAL A 57 4.19 6.40 0.60
N ALA A 58 5.09 7.22 1.17
CA ALA A 58 6.21 6.73 1.98
C ALA A 58 5.73 5.95 3.22
N LEU A 59 4.69 6.41 3.91
CA LEU A 59 4.08 5.69 5.05
C LEU A 59 3.43 4.38 4.62
N VAL A 60 2.79 4.33 3.45
CA VAL A 60 2.22 3.11 2.88
C VAL A 60 3.32 2.10 2.56
N TRP A 61 4.43 2.55 1.97
CA TRP A 61 5.61 1.73 1.70
C TRP A 61 6.24 1.18 2.99
N LEU A 62 6.52 2.07 3.93
CA LEU A 62 7.17 1.71 5.19
C LEU A 62 6.30 0.73 5.98
N SER A 63 5.00 0.99 6.06
CA SER A 63 4.09 0.07 6.74
C SER A 63 4.12 -1.31 6.09
N THR A 64 3.98 -1.37 4.76
CA THR A 64 3.99 -2.62 3.97
C THR A 64 5.26 -3.44 4.20
N ALA A 65 6.42 -2.79 4.19
CA ALA A 65 7.71 -3.44 4.39
C ALA A 65 7.92 -3.92 5.84
N LEU A 66 7.49 -3.14 6.84
CA LEU A 66 7.75 -3.42 8.25
C LEU A 66 6.73 -4.36 8.91
N TRP A 67 5.46 -4.29 8.50
CA TRP A 67 4.39 -5.08 9.13
C TRP A 67 3.80 -6.14 8.20
N GLN A 68 3.30 -5.77 7.02
CA GLN A 68 2.55 -6.71 6.18
C GLN A 68 3.44 -7.79 5.56
N ALA A 69 4.60 -7.43 5.00
CA ALA A 69 5.48 -8.41 4.37
C ALA A 69 6.04 -9.46 5.36
N PRO A 70 6.54 -9.08 6.57
CA PRO A 70 6.98 -10.07 7.56
C PRO A 70 5.84 -10.92 8.11
N LEU A 71 4.64 -10.36 8.29
CA LEU A 71 3.47 -11.12 8.76
C LEU A 71 3.01 -12.16 7.73
N HIS A 72 3.05 -11.83 6.43
CA HIS A 72 2.81 -12.78 5.36
C HIS A 72 3.84 -13.91 5.35
N GLY A 73 5.14 -13.60 5.46
CA GLY A 73 6.17 -14.63 5.55
C GLY A 73 5.92 -15.62 6.69
N ARG A 74 5.54 -15.12 7.88
CA ARG A 74 5.21 -15.98 9.03
C ARG A 74 3.93 -16.81 8.84
N LEU A 75 2.97 -16.33 8.06
CA LEU A 75 1.74 -17.05 7.74
C LEU A 75 1.94 -18.07 6.61
N SER A 76 2.97 -17.90 5.77
CA SER A 76 3.40 -18.90 4.80
C SER A 76 3.91 -20.18 5.46
N ASP A 77 4.44 -20.08 6.68
CA ASP A 77 4.96 -21.24 7.44
C ASP A 77 3.85 -22.03 8.16
N GLY A 78 2.65 -21.45 8.32
CA GLY A 78 1.54 -22.09 9.00
C GLY A 78 0.43 -21.13 9.44
N TYR A 79 -0.79 -21.65 9.59
CA TYR A 79 -1.91 -20.83 10.06
C TYR A 79 -1.73 -20.42 11.53
N SER A 80 -1.91 -19.13 11.79
CA SER A 80 -1.94 -18.58 13.14
C SER A 80 -2.99 -17.49 13.24
N ALA A 81 -4.09 -17.74 13.95
CA ALA A 81 -5.18 -16.79 14.11
C ALA A 81 -4.73 -15.43 14.71
N PRO A 82 -3.82 -15.38 15.71
CA PRO A 82 -3.27 -14.11 16.20
C PRO A 82 -2.49 -13.33 15.13
N LEU A 83 -1.67 -14.00 14.32
CA LEU A 83 -0.90 -13.35 13.25
C LEU A 83 -1.81 -12.86 12.12
N GLN A 84 -2.81 -13.66 11.74
CA GLN A 84 -3.82 -13.27 10.76
C GLN A 84 -4.59 -12.02 11.22
N ARG A 85 -5.03 -11.97 12.48
CA ARG A 85 -5.72 -10.78 13.02
C ARG A 85 -4.82 -9.54 12.99
N ARG A 86 -3.53 -9.67 13.36
CA ARG A 86 -2.56 -8.57 13.27
C ARG A 86 -2.35 -8.08 11.84
N LEU A 87 -2.28 -9.00 10.88
CA LEU A 87 -2.18 -8.66 9.46
C LEU A 87 -3.40 -7.89 8.96
N VAL A 88 -4.61 -8.33 9.32
CA VAL A 88 -5.84 -7.62 8.95
C VAL A 88 -5.90 -6.25 9.62
N GLN A 89 -5.51 -6.14 10.89
CA GLN A 89 -5.45 -4.86 11.60
C GLN A 89 -4.46 -3.88 10.96
N SER A 90 -3.27 -4.34 10.59
CA SER A 90 -2.29 -3.48 9.91
C SER A 90 -2.75 -3.07 8.50
N ASN A 91 -3.60 -3.86 7.84
CA ASN A 91 -4.19 -3.46 6.55
C ASN A 91 -5.11 -2.24 6.66
N TRP A 92 -5.79 -2.02 7.79
CA TRP A 92 -6.64 -0.84 7.97
C TRP A 92 -5.85 0.47 7.94
N LEU A 93 -4.60 0.48 8.43
CA LEU A 93 -3.70 1.62 8.28
C LEU A 93 -3.50 1.95 6.80
N ARG A 94 -3.18 0.95 5.98
CA ARG A 94 -3.00 1.12 4.53
C ARG A 94 -4.28 1.60 3.87
N THR A 95 -5.45 1.08 4.26
CA THR A 95 -6.75 1.57 3.75
C THR A 95 -6.92 3.06 4.02
N GLY A 96 -6.72 3.52 5.27
CA GLY A 96 -6.84 4.93 5.61
C GLY A 96 -5.86 5.82 4.84
N LEU A 97 -4.58 5.39 4.73
CA LEU A 97 -3.56 6.13 4.00
C LEU A 97 -3.89 6.23 2.50
N TRP A 98 -4.28 5.12 1.86
CA TRP A 98 -4.67 5.08 0.45
C TRP A 98 -5.93 5.90 0.16
N THR A 99 -6.93 5.83 1.03
CA THR A 99 -8.15 6.63 0.88
C THR A 99 -7.84 8.11 0.96
N THR A 100 -7.03 8.52 1.95
CA THR A 100 -6.60 9.91 2.10
C THR A 100 -5.80 10.37 0.88
N ARG A 101 -4.87 9.53 0.40
CA ARG A 101 -4.09 9.79 -0.82
C ARG A 101 -4.98 9.95 -2.04
N GLY A 102 -5.98 9.09 -2.21
CA GLY A 102 -6.94 9.17 -3.32
C GLY A 102 -7.74 10.46 -3.33
N VAL A 103 -8.26 10.89 -2.16
CA VAL A 103 -8.94 12.18 -2.02
C VAL A 103 -8.00 13.33 -2.38
N LEU A 104 -6.75 13.29 -1.91
CA LEU A 104 -5.75 14.31 -2.20
C LEU A 104 -5.44 14.40 -3.71
N VAL A 105 -5.29 13.28 -4.41
CA VAL A 105 -5.12 13.26 -5.88
C VAL A 105 -6.31 13.89 -6.58
N LEU A 106 -7.54 13.58 -6.16
CA LEU A 106 -8.74 14.15 -6.76
C LEU A 106 -8.81 15.68 -6.59
N VAL A 107 -8.41 16.18 -5.42
CA VAL A 107 -8.31 17.63 -5.18
C VAL A 107 -7.25 18.27 -6.08
N MET A 108 -6.06 17.67 -6.19
CA MET A 108 -5.00 18.17 -7.09
C MET A 108 -5.47 18.18 -8.55
N ALA A 109 -6.14 17.13 -9.00
CA ALA A 109 -6.66 17.03 -10.35
C ALA A 109 -7.73 18.11 -10.61
N GLY A 110 -8.63 18.36 -9.66
CA GLY A 110 -9.61 19.44 -9.75
C GLY A 110 -8.97 20.82 -9.83
N GLN A 111 -7.90 21.07 -9.08
CA GLN A 111 -7.15 22.33 -9.12
C GLN A 111 -6.36 22.53 -10.42
N ALA A 112 -5.75 21.46 -10.94
CA ALA A 112 -4.95 21.53 -12.17
C ALA A 112 -5.79 21.64 -13.46
N LEU A 113 -7.06 21.24 -13.41
CA LEU A 113 -7.99 21.27 -14.54
C LEU A 113 -8.91 22.49 -14.55
N ALA A 114 -8.86 23.34 -13.51
CA ALA A 114 -9.62 24.58 -13.39
C ALA A 114 -8.87 25.76 -14.03
#